data_AF-A0A1F8DWG4-F1
#
_entry.id   AF-A0A1F8DWG4-F1
#
_cell.length_a   1.000
_cell.length_b   1.000
_cell.length_c   1.000
_cell.angle_alpha   90.00
_cell.angle_beta   90.00
_cell.angle_gamma   90.00
#
_symmetry.space_group_name_H-M   'P 1'
#
loop_
_entity.id
_entity.type
_entity.pdbx_description
1 polymer ?
#
loop_
_entity_poly.entity_id
_entity_poly.type
_entity_poly.pdbx_seq_one_letter_code
_entity_poly.pdbx_strand_id
1 'polypeptide(L)'
;MSNEKKNKNYAFVDGQNLFMGTAKREVDPWEINLTRFRVYLEQKYNVTNAYYFLGFVQETNQELYEAIQKAGFVLIFREHNPAMIGKKKGNVDSDIIFHIMKKMYKKEDFDKIILVSGDGDYKLVVDFLIEENRFEKILFPYRQFASSLYKKLGSQYFDYLESPEIKSKIGVKKEKGSLGN
;
A
#
# COMPACT_ATOMS: atom_id res chain seq x y z
N MET A 1 13.35 -12.29 31.56
CA MET A 1 12.32 -11.67 30.72
C MET A 1 12.87 -11.61 29.30
N SER A 2 12.38 -12.44 28.40
CA SER A 2 12.76 -12.42 26.99
C SER A 2 12.32 -11.10 26.39
N ASN A 3 13.29 -10.30 25.94
CA ASN A 3 13.06 -9.06 25.23
C ASN A 3 12.56 -9.46 23.82
N GLU A 4 11.26 -9.69 23.66
CA GLU A 4 10.69 -9.97 22.34
C GLU A 4 10.96 -8.77 21.44
N LYS A 5 11.90 -8.93 20.51
CA LYS A 5 12.23 -7.92 19.51
C LYS A 5 10.96 -7.74 18.66
N LYS A 6 10.23 -6.65 18.89
CA LYS A 6 8.99 -6.36 18.18
C LYS A 6 9.29 -6.32 16.68
N ASN A 7 8.70 -7.21 15.88
CA ASN A 7 9.02 -7.39 14.46
C ASN A 7 8.88 -6.08 13.65
N LYS A 8 9.96 -5.46 13.19
CA LYS A 8 9.94 -4.19 12.44
C LYS A 8 9.62 -4.43 10.98
N ASN A 9 8.35 -4.40 10.61
CA ASN A 9 7.96 -4.56 9.22
C ASN A 9 7.92 -3.24 8.46
N TYR A 10 8.14 -3.28 7.14
CA TYR A 10 8.00 -2.14 6.24
C TYR A 10 6.83 -2.35 5.28
N ALA A 11 6.06 -1.30 5.02
CA ALA A 11 4.97 -1.32 4.04
C ALA A 11 5.32 -0.52 2.79
N PHE A 12 4.94 -1.05 1.63
CA PHE A 12 5.07 -0.44 0.31
C PHE A 12 3.68 -0.31 -0.29
N VAL A 13 3.23 0.93 -0.50
CA VAL A 13 1.89 1.23 -0.99
C VAL A 13 1.98 1.74 -2.41
N ASP A 14 1.38 0.99 -3.34
CA ASP A 14 1.10 1.48 -4.69
C ASP A 14 -0.13 2.38 -4.63
N GLY A 15 0.10 3.69 -4.62
CA GLY A 15 -0.96 4.67 -4.43
C GLY A 15 -1.98 4.69 -5.57
N GLN A 16 -1.55 4.38 -6.79
CA GLN A 16 -2.46 4.30 -7.94
C GLN A 16 -3.33 3.05 -7.81
N ASN A 17 -2.76 1.89 -7.50
CA ASN A 17 -3.52 0.66 -7.34
C ASN A 17 -4.50 0.75 -6.15
N LEU A 18 -4.07 1.37 -5.04
CA LEU A 18 -4.92 1.64 -3.88
C LEU A 18 -6.12 2.52 -4.27
N PHE A 19 -5.89 3.64 -4.96
CA PHE A 19 -6.94 4.55 -5.39
C PHE A 19 -7.92 3.91 -6.37
N MET A 20 -7.40 3.18 -7.37
CA MET A 20 -8.21 2.45 -8.35
C MET A 20 -9.07 1.37 -7.71
N GLY A 21 -8.53 0.63 -6.74
CA GLY A 21 -9.26 -0.42 -6.02
C GLY A 21 -10.14 0.07 -4.87
N THR A 22 -10.26 1.38 -4.64
CA THR A 22 -11.11 1.94 -3.56
C THR A 22 -11.99 3.07 -4.09
N ALA A 23 -11.50 4.31 -4.08
CA ALA A 23 -12.30 5.50 -4.37
C ALA A 23 -12.77 5.57 -5.82
N LYS A 24 -12.01 5.01 -6.77
CA LYS A 24 -12.33 5.03 -8.20
C LYS A 24 -13.05 3.76 -8.70
N ARG A 25 -13.55 2.93 -7.78
CA ARG A 25 -14.41 1.79 -8.13
C ARG A 25 -15.74 2.27 -8.71
N GLU A 26 -16.20 1.59 -9.75
CA GLU A 26 -17.54 1.83 -10.31
C GLU A 26 -18.65 1.37 -9.35
N VAL A 27 -18.40 0.28 -8.60
CA VAL A 27 -19.36 -0.33 -7.67
C VAL A 27 -18.86 -0.20 -6.23
N ASP A 28 -19.69 0.37 -5.36
CA ASP A 28 -19.41 0.63 -3.94
C ASP A 28 -18.05 1.35 -3.73
N PRO A 29 -17.87 2.55 -4.32
CA PRO A 29 -16.68 3.35 -4.08
C PRO A 29 -16.60 3.71 -2.60
N TRP A 30 -15.39 3.68 -2.07
CA TRP A 30 -15.13 4.06 -0.70
C TRP A 30 -13.74 4.64 -0.57
N GLU A 31 -13.58 5.52 0.40
CA GLU A 31 -12.32 6.20 0.63
C GLU A 31 -11.62 5.64 1.86
N ILE A 32 -10.31 5.45 1.75
CA ILE A 32 -9.46 5.11 2.88
C ILE A 32 -9.14 6.38 3.65
N ASN A 33 -9.38 6.35 4.96
CA ASN A 33 -8.80 7.32 5.87
C ASN A 33 -7.32 6.96 6.09
N LEU A 34 -6.42 7.74 5.49
CA LEU A 34 -4.97 7.45 5.49
C LEU A 34 -4.38 7.34 6.90
N THR A 35 -4.81 8.19 7.84
CA THR A 35 -4.35 8.13 9.24
C THR A 35 -4.75 6.80 9.89
N ARG A 36 -6.01 6.38 9.74
CA ARG A 36 -6.46 5.08 10.26
C ARG A 36 -5.79 3.92 9.56
N PHE A 37 -5.52 4.04 8.26
CA PHE A 37 -4.79 3.03 7.52
C PHE A 37 -3.36 2.88 8.01
N ARG A 38 -2.65 3.98 8.28
CA ARG A 38 -1.31 3.94 8.90
C ARG A 38 -1.33 3.24 10.26
N VAL A 39 -2.30 3.57 11.11
CA VAL A 39 -2.48 2.94 12.43
C VAL A 39 -2.80 1.45 12.29
N TYR A 40 -3.65 1.07 11.34
CA TYR A 40 -3.96 -0.33 11.06
C TYR A 40 -2.72 -1.12 10.65
N LEU A 41 -1.88 -0.58 9.76
CA LEU A 41 -0.61 -1.19 9.35
C LEU A 41 0.33 -1.36 10.55
N GLU A 42 0.42 -0.34 11.40
CA GLU A 42 1.23 -0.38 12.62
C GLU A 42 0.73 -1.45 13.60
N GLN A 43 -0.56 -1.44 13.93
CA GLN A 43 -1.08 -2.29 15.00
C GLN A 43 -1.22 -3.75 14.57
N LYS A 44 -1.68 -4.02 13.34
CA LYS A 44 -1.93 -5.38 12.88
C LYS A 44 -0.68 -6.08 12.35
N TYR A 45 0.20 -5.33 11.68
CA TYR A 45 1.37 -5.90 10.99
C TYR A 45 2.70 -5.35 11.52
N ASN A 46 2.71 -4.61 12.62
CA ASN A 46 3.90 -4.01 13.23
C ASN A 46 4.74 -3.19 12.23
N VAL A 47 4.06 -2.45 11.34
CA VAL A 47 4.70 -1.60 10.33
C VAL A 47 5.30 -0.36 10.98
N THR A 48 6.62 -0.28 10.95
CA THR A 48 7.41 0.85 11.48
C THR A 48 7.62 1.95 10.44
N ASN A 49 7.89 1.58 9.19
CA ASN A 49 7.98 2.51 8.07
C ASN A 49 6.99 2.12 6.96
N ALA A 50 6.24 3.10 6.45
CA ALA A 50 5.30 2.90 5.36
C ALA A 50 5.61 3.88 4.24
N TYR A 51 5.98 3.36 3.07
CA TYR A 51 6.35 4.12 1.89
C TYR A 51 5.17 4.16 0.93
N TYR A 52 4.74 5.36 0.55
CA TYR A 52 3.60 5.57 -0.33
C TYR A 52 4.09 6.10 -1.67
N PHE A 53 3.90 5.33 -2.73
CA PHE A 53 4.41 5.66 -4.06
C PHE A 53 3.32 6.28 -4.91
N LEU A 54 3.66 7.40 -5.56
CA LEU A 54 2.86 8.05 -6.57
C LEU A 54 3.72 8.26 -7.82
N GLY A 55 3.05 8.41 -8.98
CA GLY A 55 3.71 8.73 -10.24
C GLY A 55 4.31 10.13 -10.24
N PHE A 56 4.07 10.91 -11.28
CA PHE A 56 4.57 12.28 -11.35
C PHE A 56 3.79 13.23 -10.42
N VAL A 57 4.48 14.26 -9.93
CA VAL A 57 3.90 15.34 -9.12
C VAL A 57 2.89 16.13 -9.97
N GLN A 58 1.72 16.39 -9.41
CA GLN A 58 0.66 17.21 -10.00
C GLN A 58 0.28 18.29 -8.99
N GLU A 59 0.32 19.56 -9.40
CA GLU A 59 0.00 20.70 -8.52
C GLU A 59 -1.41 20.59 -7.92
N THR A 60 -2.36 20.01 -8.67
CA THR A 60 -3.75 19.81 -8.22
C THR A 60 -3.90 18.82 -7.07
N ASN A 61 -2.85 18.04 -6.74
CA ASN A 61 -2.90 16.99 -5.73
C ASN A 61 -2.14 17.36 -4.44
N GLN A 62 -1.80 18.64 -4.24
CA GLN A 62 -1.02 19.08 -3.09
C GLN A 62 -1.65 18.70 -1.74
N GLU A 63 -2.97 18.83 -1.60
CA GLU A 63 -3.70 18.46 -0.39
C GLU A 63 -3.58 16.95 -0.07
N LEU A 64 -3.61 16.10 -1.11
CA LEU A 64 -3.40 14.66 -0.97
C LEU A 64 -1.98 14.36 -0.49
N TYR A 65 -0.97 15.03 -1.05
CA TYR A 65 0.43 14.85 -0.66
C TYR A 65 0.67 15.24 0.80
N GLU A 66 0.05 16.33 1.25
CA GLU A 66 0.06 16.71 2.66
C GLU A 66 -0.65 15.68 3.54
N ALA A 67 -1.82 15.19 3.12
CA ALA A 67 -2.58 14.20 3.87
C ALA A 67 -1.80 12.88 4.06
N ILE A 68 -1.11 12.41 3.01
CA ILE A 68 -0.25 11.22 3.06
C ILE A 68 0.90 11.40 4.06
N GLN A 69 1.59 12.53 4.01
CA GLN A 69 2.70 12.81 4.92
C GLN A 69 2.23 13.02 6.36
N LYS A 70 1.16 13.79 6.58
CA LYS A 70 0.54 14.00 7.90
C LYS A 70 0.04 12.70 8.52
N ALA A 71 -0.39 11.74 7.70
CA ALA A 71 -0.77 10.40 8.15
C ALA A 71 0.42 9.52 8.55
N GLY A 72 1.67 9.96 8.35
CA GLY A 72 2.88 9.23 8.76
C GLY A 72 3.43 8.27 7.70
N PHE A 73 3.10 8.49 6.42
CA PHE A 73 3.74 7.79 5.31
C PHE A 73 4.94 8.60 4.77
N VAL A 74 5.96 7.88 4.33
CA VAL A 74 7.04 8.44 3.52
C VAL A 74 6.56 8.49 2.08
N LEU A 75 6.23 9.68 1.59
CA LEU A 75 5.77 9.89 0.22
C LEU A 75 6.96 9.85 -0.77
N ILE A 76 6.85 9.00 -1.79
CA ILE A 76 7.86 8.82 -2.84
C ILE A 76 7.21 9.05 -4.20
N PHE A 77 7.83 9.88 -5.02
CA PHE A 77 7.43 10.09 -6.40
C PHE A 77 8.38 9.37 -7.34
N ARG A 78 7.87 8.90 -8.48
CA ARG A 78 8.72 8.43 -9.57
C ARG A 78 9.56 9.58 -10.12
N GLU A 79 10.88 9.41 -10.19
CA GLU A 79 11.78 10.40 -10.78
C GLU A 79 11.67 10.38 -12.31
N HIS A 80 10.94 11.33 -12.92
CA HIS A 80 11.05 11.56 -14.36
C HIS A 80 10.99 13.04 -14.75
N ASN A 81 11.73 13.31 -15.82
CA ASN A 81 11.82 14.58 -16.50
C ASN A 81 10.48 14.86 -17.22
N PRO A 82 9.85 16.04 -17.03
CA PRO A 82 8.56 16.40 -17.64
C PRO A 82 8.50 16.27 -19.17
N ALA A 83 9.66 16.19 -19.84
CA ALA A 83 9.77 16.02 -21.29
C ALA A 83 9.45 14.60 -21.81
N MET A 84 9.34 13.59 -20.93
CA MET A 84 9.04 12.20 -21.29
C MET A 84 7.57 11.85 -21.03
N ILE A 85 6.64 12.75 -21.39
CA ILE A 85 5.19 12.48 -21.41
C ILE A 85 4.90 11.60 -22.65
N GLY A 86 5.44 10.39 -22.64
CA GLY A 86 5.03 9.32 -23.53
C GLY A 86 3.83 8.58 -22.95
N LYS A 87 3.04 7.95 -23.82
CA LYS A 87 1.77 7.24 -23.54
C LYS A 87 1.81 6.16 -22.43
N LYS A 88 2.98 5.81 -21.89
CA LYS A 88 3.14 4.90 -20.74
C LYS A 88 3.09 5.68 -19.42
N LYS A 89 1.85 5.86 -19.00
CA LYS A 89 1.34 6.59 -17.84
C LYS A 89 1.90 6.06 -16.51
N GLY A 90 2.70 6.87 -15.82
CA GLY A 90 2.76 7.02 -14.35
C GLY A 90 2.87 5.80 -13.41
N ASN A 91 3.11 4.58 -13.89
CA ASN A 91 3.23 3.41 -13.01
C ASN A 91 4.50 3.50 -12.14
N VAL A 92 4.43 2.95 -10.94
CA VAL A 92 5.51 3.01 -9.92
C VAL A 92 6.10 1.64 -9.62
N ASP A 93 5.76 0.64 -10.44
CA ASP A 93 6.01 -0.77 -10.15
C ASP A 93 7.51 -1.05 -10.03
N SER A 94 8.28 -0.59 -11.02
CA SER A 94 9.75 -0.68 -11.00
C SER A 94 10.37 0.06 -9.81
N ASP A 95 9.83 1.24 -9.43
CA ASP A 95 10.33 2.03 -8.31
C ASP A 95 10.10 1.31 -6.98
N ILE A 96 8.91 0.74 -6.76
CA ILE A 96 8.59 -0.06 -5.58
C ILE A 96 9.51 -1.28 -5.50
N ILE A 97 9.62 -2.06 -6.60
CA ILE A 97 10.47 -3.25 -6.65
C ILE A 97 11.92 -2.86 -6.34
N PHE A 98 12.45 -1.81 -6.99
CA PHE A 98 13.81 -1.37 -6.77
C PHE A 98 14.05 -0.89 -5.33
N HIS A 99 13.10 -0.17 -4.73
CA HIS A 99 13.22 0.24 -3.33
C HIS A 99 13.25 -0.97 -2.39
N ILE A 100 12.39 -1.96 -2.57
CA ILE A 100 12.41 -3.20 -1.78
C ILE A 100 13.79 -3.88 -1.92
N MET A 101 14.24 -4.10 -3.16
CA MET A 101 15.52 -4.77 -3.43
C MET A 101 16.71 -3.99 -2.86
N LYS A 102 16.71 -2.66 -2.97
CA LYS A 102 17.75 -1.79 -2.41
C LYS A 102 17.83 -1.93 -0.89
N LYS A 103 16.69 -1.98 -0.19
CA LYS A 103 16.66 -2.17 1.27
C LYS A 103 17.16 -3.55 1.70
N MET A 104 16.80 -4.59 0.96
CA MET A 104 17.33 -5.93 1.18
C MET A 104 18.85 -5.97 0.97
N TYR A 105 19.33 -5.44 -0.16
CA TYR A 105 20.75 -5.40 -0.51
C TYR A 105 21.58 -4.60 0.51
N LYS A 106 21.06 -3.47 0.98
CA LYS A 106 21.70 -2.63 2.01
C LYS A 106 21.56 -3.19 3.43
N LYS A 107 20.87 -4.32 3.60
CA LYS A 107 20.67 -5.00 4.89
C LYS A 107 20.10 -4.07 5.96
N GLU A 108 19.09 -3.28 5.58
CA GLU A 108 18.37 -2.45 6.56
C GLU A 108 17.69 -3.34 7.63
N ASP A 109 17.62 -2.85 8.87
CA ASP A 109 17.03 -3.56 10.03
C ASP A 109 15.49 -3.55 9.95
N PHE A 110 14.95 -4.37 9.05
CA PHE A 110 13.51 -4.70 8.96
C PHE A 110 13.32 -6.21 8.85
N ASP A 111 12.22 -6.71 9.38
CA ASP A 111 11.94 -8.14 9.39
C ASP A 111 11.27 -8.56 8.08
N LYS A 112 10.08 -8.04 7.79
CA LYS A 112 9.32 -8.41 6.59
C LYS A 112 8.66 -7.24 5.87
N ILE A 113 8.25 -7.52 4.64
CA ILE A 113 7.57 -6.60 3.74
C ILE A 113 6.06 -6.86 3.73
N ILE A 114 5.30 -5.77 3.83
CA ILE A 114 3.90 -5.69 3.43
C ILE A 114 3.82 -4.92 2.11
N LEU A 115 3.12 -5.47 1.12
CA LEU A 115 2.84 -4.79 -0.15
C LEU A 115 1.36 -4.46 -0.24
N VAL A 116 1.00 -3.27 -0.70
CA VAL A 116 -0.40 -2.86 -0.92
C VAL A 116 -0.59 -2.62 -2.41
N SER A 117 -1.04 -3.65 -3.11
CA SER A 117 -1.39 -3.62 -4.53
C SER A 117 -2.13 -4.92 -4.90
N GLY A 118 -2.87 -4.90 -6.00
CA GLY A 118 -3.40 -6.07 -6.69
C GLY A 118 -2.66 -6.43 -7.98
N ASP A 119 -1.65 -5.65 -8.36
CA ASP A 119 -0.97 -5.83 -9.64
C ASP A 119 -0.16 -7.13 -9.72
N GLY A 120 -0.24 -7.79 -10.87
CA GLY A 120 0.49 -9.02 -11.17
C GLY A 120 1.98 -8.78 -11.40
N ASP A 121 2.38 -7.56 -11.75
CA ASP A 121 3.79 -7.22 -12.00
C ASP A 121 4.66 -7.37 -10.74
N TYR A 122 4.05 -7.34 -9.56
CA TYR A 122 4.74 -7.62 -8.29
C TYR A 122 4.89 -9.12 -7.96
N LYS A 123 4.30 -10.04 -8.74
CA LYS A 123 4.28 -11.46 -8.38
C LYS A 123 5.68 -12.04 -8.19
N LEU A 124 6.62 -11.68 -9.07
CA LEU A 124 8.01 -12.15 -9.01
C LEU A 124 8.70 -11.69 -7.72
N VAL A 125 8.54 -10.42 -7.31
CA VAL A 125 9.14 -9.94 -6.05
C VAL A 125 8.45 -10.55 -4.83
N VAL A 126 7.13 -10.79 -4.89
CA VAL A 126 6.40 -11.48 -3.82
C VAL A 126 6.92 -12.90 -3.62
N ASP A 127 7.08 -13.67 -4.69
CA ASP A 127 7.60 -15.05 -4.61
C ASP A 127 9.02 -15.08 -4.04
N PHE A 128 9.89 -14.21 -4.57
CA PHE A 128 11.26 -14.07 -4.07
C PHE A 128 11.30 -13.70 -2.57
N LEU A 129 10.46 -12.76 -2.12
CA LEU A 129 10.41 -12.39 -0.70
C LEU A 129 9.89 -13.55 0.18
N ILE A 130 9.00 -14.40 -0.34
CA ILE A 130 8.52 -15.59 0.39
C ILE A 130 9.66 -16.60 0.53
N GLU A 131 10.41 -16.87 -0.54
CA GLU A 131 11.58 -17.76 -0.54
C GLU A 131 12.64 -17.28 0.46
N GLU A 132 12.87 -15.97 0.52
CA GLU A 132 13.82 -15.34 1.45
C GLU A 132 13.29 -15.20 2.89
N ASN A 133 12.06 -15.64 3.19
CA ASN A 133 11.37 -15.43 4.46
C ASN A 133 11.30 -13.94 4.89
N ARG A 134 11.20 -13.04 3.89
CA ARG A 134 11.09 -11.58 4.05
C ARG A 134 9.71 -11.04 3.67
N PHE A 135 8.75 -11.91 3.36
CA PHE A 135 7.38 -11.53 3.03
C PHE A 135 6.44 -11.75 4.21
N GLU A 136 5.65 -10.73 4.54
CA GLU A 136 4.56 -10.87 5.51
C GLU A 136 3.23 -11.01 4.79
N LYS A 137 2.87 -10.04 3.93
CA LYS A 137 1.53 -10.01 3.33
C LYS A 137 1.42 -9.08 2.12
N ILE A 138 0.57 -9.43 1.16
CA ILE A 138 0.01 -8.50 0.18
C ILE A 138 -1.42 -8.12 0.59
N LEU A 139 -1.71 -6.82 0.67
CA LEU A 139 -3.03 -6.29 0.99
C LEU A 139 -3.68 -5.84 -0.31
N PHE A 140 -4.63 -6.64 -0.79
CA PHE A 140 -5.37 -6.36 -2.01
C PHE A 140 -6.40 -5.25 -1.73
N PRO A 141 -6.35 -4.11 -2.45
CA PRO A 141 -7.38 -3.08 -2.32
C PRO A 141 -8.77 -3.58 -2.69
N TYR A 142 -8.86 -4.38 -3.77
CA TYR A 142 -10.09 -4.95 -4.28
C TYR A 142 -9.87 -6.38 -4.79
N ARG A 143 -10.73 -7.34 -4.40
CA ARG A 143 -10.56 -8.75 -4.76
C ARG A 143 -10.63 -8.97 -6.28
N GLN A 144 -11.52 -8.27 -6.98
CA GLN A 144 -11.68 -8.46 -8.42
C GLN A 144 -10.51 -7.89 -9.23
N PHE A 145 -9.77 -6.93 -8.68
CA PHE A 145 -8.59 -6.35 -9.32
C PHE A 145 -7.29 -7.08 -8.93
N ALA A 146 -7.35 -8.04 -8.00
CA ALA A 146 -6.20 -8.87 -7.68
C ALA A 146 -5.87 -9.78 -8.87
N SER A 147 -4.61 -9.71 -9.34
CA SER A 147 -4.16 -10.50 -10.47
C SER A 147 -4.38 -12.00 -10.26
N SER A 148 -4.79 -12.69 -11.34
CA SER A 148 -5.01 -14.14 -11.33
C SER A 148 -3.74 -14.94 -11.01
N LEU A 149 -2.56 -14.32 -11.12
CA LEU A 149 -1.28 -14.89 -10.70
C LEU A 149 -1.24 -15.22 -9.20
N TYR A 150 -2.03 -14.53 -8.37
CA TYR A 150 -2.11 -14.79 -6.93
C TYR A 150 -3.06 -15.93 -6.54
N LYS A 151 -3.72 -16.61 -7.49
CA LYS A 151 -4.67 -17.71 -7.18
C LYS A 151 -4.06 -18.86 -6.36
N LYS A 152 -2.75 -19.11 -6.52
CA LYS A 152 -2.02 -20.15 -5.80
C LYS A 152 -1.31 -19.62 -4.54
N LEU A 153 -1.44 -18.33 -4.23
CA LEU A 153 -0.82 -17.73 -3.06
C LEU A 153 -1.52 -18.25 -1.80
N GLY A 154 -0.75 -18.73 -0.82
CA GLY A 154 -1.29 -19.21 0.45
C GLY A 154 -2.08 -18.10 1.18
N SER A 155 -3.17 -18.47 1.86
CA SER A 155 -4.04 -17.51 2.57
C SER A 155 -3.32 -16.74 3.68
N GLN A 156 -2.23 -17.28 4.22
CA GLN A 156 -1.37 -16.59 5.17
C GLN A 156 -0.70 -15.34 4.57
N TYR A 157 -0.54 -15.28 3.25
CA TYR A 157 0.23 -14.25 2.55
C TYR A 157 -0.61 -13.11 1.96
N PHE A 158 -1.93 -13.11 2.13
CA PHE A 158 -2.75 -11.99 1.67
C PHE A 158 -3.87 -11.60 2.65
N ASP A 159 -4.49 -10.44 2.41
CA ASP A 159 -5.75 -9.99 3.00
C ASP A 159 -6.44 -9.02 2.02
N TYR A 160 -7.74 -8.76 2.22
CA TYR A 160 -8.52 -7.86 1.36
C TYR A 160 -8.97 -6.64 2.16
N LEU A 161 -8.51 -5.45 1.75
CA LEU A 161 -8.84 -4.20 2.44
C LEU A 161 -10.34 -3.88 2.41
N GLU A 162 -11.04 -4.34 1.38
CA GLU A 162 -12.48 -4.17 1.25
C GLU A 162 -13.33 -5.08 2.15
N SER A 163 -12.72 -6.03 2.87
CA SER A 163 -13.47 -6.88 3.79
C SER A 163 -14.20 -6.00 4.82
N PRO A 164 -15.45 -6.30 5.20
CA PRO A 164 -16.24 -5.41 6.06
C PRO A 164 -15.53 -5.03 7.36
N GLU A 165 -14.81 -5.98 7.97
CA GLU A 165 -14.05 -5.74 9.20
C GLU A 165 -12.93 -4.71 8.98
N ILE A 166 -12.12 -4.87 7.93
CA ILE A 166 -11.01 -3.94 7.64
C ILE A 166 -11.55 -2.60 7.16
N LYS A 167 -12.51 -2.60 6.22
CA LYS A 167 -13.15 -1.40 5.69
C LYS A 167 -13.76 -0.55 6.80
N SER A 168 -14.37 -1.15 7.83
CA SER A 168 -14.89 -0.42 9.00
C SER A 168 -13.81 0.28 9.85
N LYS A 169 -12.61 -0.31 9.91
CA LYS A 169 -11.46 0.21 10.67
C LYS A 169 -10.74 1.33 9.94
N ILE A 170 -10.57 1.21 8.61
CA ILE A 170 -9.72 2.12 7.84
C ILE A 170 -10.48 3.05 6.89
N GLY A 171 -11.78 2.83 6.66
CA GLY A 171 -12.61 3.67 5.81
C GLY A 171 -12.93 5.03 6.44
N VAL A 172 -13.16 6.02 5.59
CA VAL A 172 -13.78 7.29 6.00
C VAL A 172 -15.19 6.98 6.53
N LYS A 173 -15.48 7.42 7.76
CA LYS A 173 -16.84 7.32 8.30
C LYS A 173 -17.62 8.49 7.73
N LYS A 174 -18.76 8.22 7.08
CA LYS A 174 -19.74 9.28 6.82
C LYS A 174 -20.21 9.78 8.18
N GLU A 175 -20.02 11.06 8.47
CA GLU A 175 -20.74 11.67 9.58
C GLU A 175 -22.23 11.44 9.33
N LYS A 176 -22.94 10.91 10.33
CA LYS A 176 -24.40 10.96 10.32
C LYS A 176 -24.71 12.45 10.35
N GLY A 177 -25.06 13.01 9.19
CA GLY A 177 -25.56 14.38 9.13
C GLY A 177 -26.60 14.54 10.22
N SER A 178 -26.45 15.59 11.03
CA SER A 178 -27.49 16.04 11.94
C SER A 178 -28.78 16.08 11.13
N LEU A 179 -29.73 15.20 11.46
CA LEU A 179 -31.12 15.41 11.06
C LEU A 179 -31.47 16.77 11.65
N GLY A 180 -31.53 17.77 10.77
CA GLY A 180 -32.02 19.09 11.14
C GLY A 180 -33.41 18.92 11.73
N ASN A 181 -33.59 19.51 12.92
CA ASN A 181 -34.89 19.66 13.56
C ASN A 181 -35.86 20.43 12.66
#